data_AF-A0A6M1ZTJ9-F1
#
_entry.id   AF-A0A6M1ZTJ9-F1
#
_cell.length_a   1.000
_cell.length_b   1.000
_cell.length_c   1.000
_cell.angle_alpha   90.00
_cell.angle_beta   90.00
_cell.angle_gamma   90.00
#
_symmetry.space_group_name_H-M   'P 1'
#
loop_
_entity.id
_entity.type
_entity.pdbx_description
1 polymer ?
#
loop_
_entity_poly.entity_id
_entity_poly.type
_entity_poly.pdbx_seq_one_letter_code
_entity_poly.pdbx_strand_id
1 'polypeptide(L)'
;MNKSIIFRIICCLIVFGLCLYFYIEKQNELTEMKIKIPKLAKEISDLKEEIRKAKYEIKQFESPNRLMELVKSQEFSHLKHPFVNQVLSIKEGIALKEDMKKDILIP
;
A
#
# COMPACT_ATOMS: atom_id res chain seq x y z
N MET A 1 -42.33 -40.20 34.61
CA MET A 1 -41.16 -39.76 33.83
C MET A 1 -40.38 -38.74 34.66
N ASN A 2 -39.12 -39.02 35.00
CA ASN A 2 -38.40 -38.22 36.00
C ASN A 2 -38.05 -36.84 35.43
N LYS A 3 -38.67 -35.78 35.98
CA LYS A 3 -38.50 -34.38 35.57
C LYS A 3 -37.01 -33.96 35.52
N SER A 4 -36.18 -34.54 36.39
CA SER A 4 -34.73 -34.32 36.41
C SER A 4 -34.00 -34.79 35.14
N ILE A 5 -34.42 -35.92 34.55
CA ILE A 5 -33.80 -36.45 33.31
C ILE A 5 -34.13 -35.54 32.14
N ILE A 6 -35.38 -35.07 32.04
CA ILE A 6 -35.82 -34.14 30.99
C ILE A 6 -35.03 -32.83 31.09
N PHE A 7 -34.88 -32.28 32.29
CA PHE A 7 -34.10 -31.05 32.50
C PHE A 7 -32.63 -31.22 32.11
N ARG A 8 -32.00 -32.35 32.48
CA ARG A 8 -30.62 -32.68 32.08
C ARG A 8 -30.47 -32.74 30.56
N ILE A 9 -31.39 -33.40 29.86
CA ILE A 9 -31.36 -33.51 28.40
C ILE A 9 -31.48 -32.12 27.76
N ILE A 10 -32.40 -31.28 28.25
CA ILE A 10 -32.56 -29.90 27.76
C ILE A 10 -31.28 -29.09 27.97
N CYS A 11 -30.65 -29.16 29.15
CA CYS A 11 -29.38 -28.50 29.40
C CYS A 11 -28.27 -28.99 28.46
N CYS A 12 -28.17 -30.31 28.23
CA CYS A 12 -27.19 -30.86 27.29
C CYS A 12 -27.41 -30.36 25.86
N LEU A 13 -28.67 -30.29 25.40
CA LEU A 13 -29.01 -29.78 24.07
C LEU A 13 -28.66 -28.29 23.93
N ILE A 14 -28.89 -27.48 24.96
CA ILE A 14 -28.55 -26.06 24.95
C ILE A 14 -27.04 -25.87 24.90
N VAL A 15 -26.29 -26.56 25.76
CA VAL A 15 -24.81 -26.47 25.78
C VAL A 15 -24.24 -26.92 24.44
N PHE A 16 -24.75 -28.02 23.88
CA PHE A 16 -24.32 -28.51 22.58
C PHE A 16 -24.65 -27.52 21.45
N GLY A 17 -25.86 -26.94 21.47
CA GLY A 17 -26.26 -25.91 20.52
C GLY A 17 -25.38 -24.66 20.58
N LEU A 18 -25.03 -24.20 21.78
CA LEU A 18 -24.11 -23.08 21.97
C LEU A 18 -22.71 -23.39 21.44
N CYS A 19 -22.18 -24.59 21.74
CA CYS A 19 -20.89 -25.02 21.21
C CYS A 19 -20.88 -25.05 19.68
N LEU A 20 -21.93 -25.56 19.05
CA LEU A 20 -22.05 -25.57 17.59
C LEU A 20 -22.15 -24.16 17.02
N TYR A 21 -22.91 -23.27 17.66
CA TYR A 21 -23.01 -21.88 17.25
C TYR A 21 -21.63 -21.20 17.25
N PHE A 22 -20.88 -21.30 18.34
CA PHE A 22 -19.53 -20.74 18.42
C PHE A 22 -18.57 -21.35 17.38
N TYR A 23 -18.71 -22.64 17.11
CA TYR A 23 -17.91 -23.30 16.09
C TYR A 23 -18.18 -22.76 14.68
N ILE A 24 -19.45 -22.57 14.32
CA ILE A 24 -19.85 -21.99 13.03
C ILE A 24 -19.38 -20.54 12.92
N GLU A 25 -19.55 -19.74 13.98
CA GLU A 25 -19.08 -18.35 14.02
C GLU A 25 -17.57 -18.26 13.72
N LYS A 26 -16.77 -19.14 14.36
CA LYS A 26 -15.32 -19.20 14.11
C LYS A 26 -14.97 -19.67 12.71
N GLN A 27 -15.73 -20.60 12.13
CA GLN A 27 -15.54 -20.99 10.74
C GLN A 27 -15.87 -19.85 9.77
N ASN A 28 -16.91 -19.07 10.05
CA ASN A 28 -17.31 -17.93 9.22
C ASN A 28 -16.22 -16.85 9.23
N GLU A 29 -15.67 -16.53 10.40
CA GLU A 29 -14.58 -15.56 10.55
C GLU A 29 -13.33 -15.99 9.73
N LEU A 30 -12.95 -17.27 9.82
CA LEU A 30 -11.87 -17.83 9.02
C LEU A 30 -12.15 -17.78 7.51
N THR A 31 -13.40 -18.04 7.11
CA THR A 31 -13.82 -18.01 5.71
C THR A 31 -13.77 -16.59 5.16
N GLU A 32 -14.24 -15.61 5.94
CA GLU A 32 -14.19 -14.20 5.57
C GLU A 32 -12.73 -13.74 5.37
N MET A 33 -11.83 -14.10 6.29
CA MET A 33 -10.40 -13.80 6.15
C MET A 33 -9.80 -14.46 4.89
N LYS A 34 -10.13 -15.74 4.62
CA LYS A 34 -9.67 -16.45 3.41
C LYS A 34 -10.15 -15.82 2.12
N ILE A 35 -11.28 -15.10 2.13
CA ILE A 35 -11.76 -14.36 0.96
C ILE A 35 -11.06 -13.00 0.84
N LYS A 36 -10.84 -12.30 1.95
CA LYS A 36 -10.19 -10.98 1.96
C LYS A 36 -8.72 -11.04 1.54
N ILE A 37 -7.96 -12.04 2.00
CA ILE A 37 -6.53 -12.18 1.69
C ILE A 37 -6.23 -12.21 0.18
N PRO A 38 -6.83 -13.09 -0.66
CA PRO A 38 -6.55 -13.13 -2.09
C PRO A 38 -7.04 -11.87 -2.81
N LYS A 39 -8.12 -11.23 -2.32
CA LYS A 39 -8.60 -9.96 -2.85
C LYS A 39 -7.56 -8.86 -2.65
N LEU A 40 -7.06 -8.69 -1.43
CA LEU A 40 -6.01 -7.72 -1.12
C LEU A 40 -4.71 -8.04 -1.87
N ALA A 41 -4.33 -9.31 -1.98
CA ALA A 41 -3.14 -9.72 -2.72
C ALA A 41 -3.23 -9.32 -4.20
N LYS A 42 -4.43 -9.46 -4.80
CA LYS A 42 -4.69 -9.00 -6.16
C LYS A 42 -4.58 -7.48 -6.27
N GLU A 43 -5.22 -6.72 -5.37
CA GLU A 43 -5.14 -5.26 -5.35
C GLU A 43 -3.69 -4.74 -5.24
N ILE A 44 -2.87 -5.37 -4.40
CA ILE A 44 -1.44 -5.05 -4.27
C ILE A 44 -0.68 -5.37 -5.56
N SER A 45 -0.97 -6.51 -6.19
CA SER A 45 -0.34 -6.91 -7.45
C SER A 45 -0.66 -5.93 -8.58
N ASP A 46 -1.94 -5.55 -8.70
CA ASP A 46 -2.43 -4.62 -9.71
C ASP A 46 -1.75 -3.24 -9.52
N LEU A 47 -1.71 -2.73 -8.28
CA LEU A 47 -1.04 -1.47 -7.95
C LEU A 47 0.47 -1.52 -8.25
N LYS A 48 1.12 -2.65 -7.95
CA LYS A 48 2.55 -2.85 -8.25
C LYS A 48 2.80 -2.84 -9.76
N GLU A 49 1.88 -3.38 -10.55
CA GLU A 49 1.98 -3.34 -12.00
C GLU A 49 1.84 -1.90 -12.54
N GLU A 50 0.91 -1.12 -12.00
CA GLU A 50 0.75 0.30 -12.33
C GLU A 50 2.01 1.10 -12.00
N ILE A 51 2.57 0.93 -10.80
CA ILE A 51 3.84 1.56 -10.42
C ILE A 51 4.96 1.17 -11.39
N ARG A 52 5.02 -0.10 -11.80
CA ARG A 52 6.01 -0.58 -12.76
C ARG A 52 5.83 0.08 -14.13
N LYS A 53 4.59 0.23 -14.61
CA LYS A 53 4.27 0.92 -15.87
C LYS A 53 4.66 2.39 -15.79
N ALA A 54 4.21 3.10 -14.76
CA ALA A 54 4.55 4.51 -14.54
C ALA A 54 6.07 4.72 -14.46
N LYS A 55 6.79 3.86 -13.71
CA LYS A 55 8.25 3.94 -13.62
C LYS A 55 8.94 3.69 -14.97
N TYR A 56 8.39 2.79 -15.79
CA TYR A 56 8.89 2.55 -17.14
C TYR A 56 8.67 3.76 -18.06
N GLU A 57 7.48 4.36 -18.00
CA GLU A 57 7.15 5.58 -18.76
C GLU A 57 8.03 6.75 -18.35
N ILE A 58 8.20 6.98 -17.05
CA ILE A 58 9.15 7.97 -16.51
C ILE A 58 10.54 7.71 -17.06
N LYS A 59 11.04 6.48 -16.97
CA LYS A 59 12.36 6.12 -17.48
C LYS A 59 12.51 6.35 -18.98
N GLN A 60 11.44 6.13 -19.77
CA GLN A 60 11.45 6.47 -21.18
C GLN A 60 11.48 7.99 -21.42
N PHE A 61 10.68 8.76 -20.69
CA PHE A 61 10.68 10.22 -20.73
C PHE A 61 12.03 10.82 -20.33
N GLU A 62 12.63 10.31 -19.26
CA GLU A 62 13.92 10.73 -18.73
C GLU A 62 15.11 10.12 -19.48
N SER A 63 14.86 9.33 -20.53
CA SER A 63 15.96 8.78 -21.31
C SER A 63 16.72 9.91 -22.00
N PRO A 64 18.06 9.96 -21.89
CA PRO A 64 18.85 11.09 -22.39
C PRO A 64 18.68 11.29 -23.89
N ASN A 65 18.46 10.20 -24.65
CA ASN A 65 18.18 10.28 -26.09
C ASN A 65 16.88 11.03 -26.38
N ARG A 66 15.80 10.72 -25.65
CA ARG A 66 14.50 11.37 -25.82
C ARG A 66 14.53 12.82 -25.34
N LEU A 67 15.23 13.11 -24.25
CA LEU A 67 15.47 14.49 -23.80
C LEU A 67 16.24 15.28 -24.85
N MET A 68 17.24 14.68 -25.51
CA MET A 68 18.00 15.33 -26.58
C MET A 68 17.16 15.57 -27.85
N GLU A 69 16.18 14.70 -28.13
CA GLU A 69 15.19 14.92 -29.20
C GLU A 69 14.24 16.07 -28.87
N LEU A 70 13.77 16.17 -27.61
CA LEU A 70 12.91 17.28 -27.18
C LEU A 70 13.63 18.63 -27.25
N VAL A 71 14.92 18.70 -26.87
CA VAL A 71 15.73 19.93 -27.00
C VAL A 71 15.81 20.43 -28.44
N LYS A 72 15.71 19.52 -29.43
CA LYS A 72 15.72 19.88 -30.86
C LYS A 72 14.36 20.34 -31.37
N SER A 73 13.28 20.16 -30.61
CA SER A 73 11.95 20.61 -31.03
C SER A 73 11.82 22.12 -30.88
N GLN A 74 11.02 22.74 -31.75
CA GLN A 74 10.81 24.19 -31.75
C GLN A 74 10.16 24.69 -30.45
N GLU A 75 9.37 23.84 -29.78
CA GLU A 75 8.68 24.14 -28.54
C GLU A 75 9.65 24.45 -27.39
N PHE A 76 10.82 23.82 -27.37
CA PHE A 76 11.84 24.00 -26.32
C PHE A 76 13.00 24.90 -26.75
N SER A 77 12.91 25.55 -27.92
CA SER A 77 13.96 26.42 -28.47
C SER A 77 14.31 27.64 -27.58
N HIS A 78 13.42 28.00 -26.66
CA HIS A 78 13.62 29.08 -25.70
C HIS A 78 14.46 28.67 -24.47
N LEU A 79 14.64 27.36 -24.24
CA LEU A 79 15.46 26.85 -23.13
C LEU A 79 16.94 26.96 -23.48
N LYS A 80 17.66 27.81 -22.75
CA LYS A 80 19.11 27.96 -22.88
C LYS A 80 19.82 27.01 -21.93
N HIS A 81 20.97 26.48 -22.36
CA HIS A 81 21.82 25.70 -21.46
C HIS A 81 22.28 26.57 -20.28
N PRO A 82 22.05 26.14 -19.03
CA PRO A 82 22.48 26.89 -17.86
C PRO A 82 24.01 26.93 -17.79
N PHE A 83 24.54 28.05 -17.31
CA PHE A 83 25.96 28.17 -17.00
C PHE A 83 26.28 27.40 -15.70
N VAL A 84 27.52 26.96 -15.53
CA VAL A 84 27.95 26.10 -14.39
C VAL A 84 27.61 26.72 -13.04
N ASN A 85 27.62 28.06 -12.94
CA ASN A 85 27.26 28.81 -11.73
C ASN A 85 25.76 28.82 -11.39
N GLN A 86 24.89 28.33 -12.28
CA GLN A 86 23.44 28.23 -12.09
C GLN A 86 23.00 26.79 -11.75
N VAL A 87 23.92 25.83 -11.76
CA VAL A 87 23.62 24.41 -11.51
C VAL A 87 23.82 24.09 -10.02
N LEU A 88 22.71 23.96 -9.28
CA LEU A 88 22.71 23.45 -7.91
C LEU A 88 22.77 21.92 -7.93
N SER A 89 23.95 21.36 -7.65
CA SER A 89 24.13 19.91 -7.47
C SER A 89 23.94 19.53 -6.01
N ILE A 90 22.80 18.90 -5.68
CA ILE A 90 22.51 18.40 -4.34
C ILE A 90 22.98 16.94 -4.26
N LYS A 91 23.79 16.59 -3.26
CA LYS A 91 24.14 15.20 -2.98
C LYS A 91 22.96 14.51 -2.29
N GLU A 92 22.52 13.39 -2.83
CA GLU A 92 21.45 12.57 -2.23
C GLU A 92 21.81 12.21 -0.78
N GLY A 93 20.90 12.53 0.15
CA GLY A 93 21.06 12.24 1.59
C GLY A 93 21.13 13.46 2.52
N ILE A 94 21.25 14.69 2.01
CA ILE A 94 21.32 15.91 2.85
C ILE A 94 19.95 16.58 3.00
N ALA A 95 19.09 16.51 1.97
CA ALA A 95 17.81 17.24 1.94
C ALA A 95 16.81 16.81 3.04
N LEU A 96 16.91 15.60 3.58
CA LEU A 96 16.01 15.11 4.65
C LEU A 96 16.47 15.46 6.07
N LYS A 97 17.65 16.09 6.26
CA LYS A 97 18.18 16.41 7.60
C LYS A 97 17.88 17.84 8.06
N GLU A 98 17.64 18.78 7.14
CA GLU A 98 17.43 20.17 7.53
C GLU A 98 16.03 20.45 8.08
N ASP A 99 15.02 19.66 7.67
CA ASP A 99 13.65 19.83 8.16
C ASP A 99 13.48 19.36 9.62
N MET A 100 14.36 18.49 10.13
CA MET A 100 14.27 17.98 11.51
C MET A 100 15.00 18.86 12.55
N LYS A 101 15.77 19.87 12.11
CA LYS A 101 16.55 20.73 13.03
C LYS A 101 15.81 22.02 13.41
N LYS A 102 14.78 22.41 12.67
CA LYS A 102 14.00 23.63 12.96
C LYS A 102 13.03 23.49 14.14
N ASP A 103 12.70 22.26 14.55
CA ASP A 103 11.73 22.03 15.62
C ASP A 103 12.35 21.91 17.04
N ILE A 104 13.68 22.08 17.21
CA ILE A 104 14.37 21.88 18.51
C ILE A 104 15.03 23.17 19.04
N LEU A 105 14.79 24.33 18.44
CA LEU A 105 15.27 25.62 18.96
C LEU A 105 14.13 26.63 19.02
N ILE A 106 13.31 26.51 20.06
CA ILE A 106 12.53 27.63 20.60
C ILE A 106 13.21 28.02 21.93
N PRO A 107 13.68 29.26 22.10
CA PRO A 107 14.15 29.77 23.39
C PRO A 107 13.04 29.86 24.44
#